data_AF-A0A0K2RLU6-F1
#
_entry.id   AF-A0A0K2RLU6-F1
#
_cell.length_a   1.000
_cell.length_b   1.000
_cell.length_c   1.000
_cell.angle_alpha   90.00
_cell.angle_beta   90.00
_cell.angle_gamma   90.00
#
_symmetry.space_group_name_H-M   'P 1'
#
loop_
_entity.id
_entity.type
_entity.pdbx_description
1 polymer ?
#
loop_
_entity_poly.entity_id
_entity_poly.type
_entity_poly.pdbx_seq_one_letter_code
_entity_poly.pdbx_strand_id
1 'polypeptide(L)'
;MLLVARLIQGLAHGGELPSSQTYLSEMAPKEKRGFWATLIYTSGTAGILAGTLLGAILTGVLSKADMNAWGWRIPFLVGGALGIYALVMRAKMKETEAFQAEAPTEKREPMWPQIVKYRKQALQVIGLTVGLTVVYYIWGVVAPSYAASSLKMDRGAALWAGVIGNVAFIASLPFWGKLSDRIGRKPVLIVSSAGAALLHFP
;
A
#
# COMPACT_ATOMS: atom_id res chain seq x y z
N MET A 1 -21.16 15.31 5.33
CA MET A 1 -21.17 14.10 4.46
C MET A 1 -19.78 13.62 4.05
N LEU A 2 -18.85 14.48 3.64
CA LEU A 2 -17.47 14.06 3.26
C LEU A 2 -16.70 13.34 4.37
N LEU A 3 -16.83 13.77 5.63
CA LEU A 3 -16.17 13.11 6.77
C LEU A 3 -16.62 11.64 6.91
N VAL A 4 -17.93 11.40 6.88
CA VAL A 4 -18.50 10.05 6.98
C VAL A 4 -18.03 9.18 5.81
N ALA A 5 -18.03 9.72 4.59
CA ALA A 5 -17.49 9.02 3.43
C ALA A 5 -16.00 8.65 3.60
N ARG A 6 -15.20 9.55 4.20
CA ARG A 6 -13.78 9.27 4.52
C ARG A 6 -13.62 8.20 5.59
N LEU A 7 -14.46 8.20 6.62
CA LEU A 7 -14.45 7.16 7.65
C LEU A 7 -14.78 5.78 7.06
N ILE A 8 -15.82 5.71 6.22
CA ILE A 8 -16.20 4.48 5.51
C ILE A 8 -15.06 4.01 4.61
N GLN A 9 -14.46 4.91 3.82
CA GLN A 9 -13.32 4.58 2.97
C GLN A 9 -12.12 4.06 3.78
N GLY A 10 -11.82 4.70 4.92
CA GLY A 10 -10.73 4.29 5.81
C GLY A 10 -10.96 2.91 6.40
N LEU A 11 -12.18 2.64 6.89
CA LEU A 11 -12.56 1.32 7.41
C LEU A 11 -12.50 0.23 6.33
N ALA A 12 -13.01 0.53 5.13
CA ALA A 12 -12.95 -0.39 3.99
C ALA A 12 -11.49 -0.73 3.63
N HIS A 13 -10.64 0.30 3.52
CA HIS A 13 -9.22 0.11 3.22
C HIS A 13 -8.50 -0.70 4.31
N GLY A 14 -8.82 -0.46 5.58
CA GLY A 14 -8.23 -1.16 6.72
C GLY A 14 -8.55 -2.66 6.79
N GLY A 15 -9.67 -3.12 6.24
CA GLY A 15 -10.00 -4.55 6.12
C GLY A 15 -9.50 -5.19 4.82
N GLU A 16 -9.52 -4.43 3.71
CA GLU A 16 -9.11 -4.89 2.38
C GLU A 16 -7.61 -5.23 2.30
N LEU A 17 -6.76 -4.36 2.84
CA LEU A 17 -5.31 -4.53 2.72
C LEU A 17 -4.80 -5.82 3.42
N PRO A 18 -5.09 -6.06 4.71
CA PRO A 18 -4.63 -7.29 5.37
C PRO A 18 -5.28 -8.55 4.81
N SER A 19 -6.56 -8.50 4.39
CA SER A 19 -7.20 -9.66 3.75
C SER A 19 -6.54 -10.02 2.41
N SER A 20 -6.18 -9.02 1.60
CA SER A 20 -5.43 -9.22 0.36
C SER A 20 -4.01 -9.77 0.60
N GLN A 21 -3.34 -9.31 1.67
CA GLN A 21 -2.03 -9.82 2.08
C GLN A 21 -2.09 -11.31 2.47
N THR A 22 -3.07 -11.68 3.29
CA THR A 22 -3.29 -13.07 3.69
C THR A 22 -3.59 -13.94 2.48
N TYR A 23 -4.58 -13.55 1.67
CA TYR A 23 -4.97 -14.27 0.45
C TYR A 23 -3.78 -14.51 -0.49
N LEU A 24 -3.00 -13.46 -0.76
CA LEU A 24 -1.84 -13.57 -1.65
C LEU A 24 -0.76 -14.49 -1.07
N SER A 25 -0.54 -14.45 0.24
CA SER A 25 0.45 -15.30 0.91
C SER A 25 0.07 -16.78 0.92
N GLU A 26 -1.23 -17.07 0.96
CA GLU A 26 -1.80 -18.41 0.93
C GLU A 26 -1.79 -19.00 -0.49
N MET A 27 -2.14 -18.18 -1.49
CA MET A 27 -2.20 -18.59 -2.90
C MET A 27 -0.82 -18.62 -3.58
N ALA A 28 0.17 -17.88 -3.06
CA ALA A 28 1.50 -17.82 -3.65
C ALA A 28 2.28 -19.13 -3.45
N PRO A 29 2.99 -19.62 -4.50
CA PRO A 29 3.94 -20.73 -4.37
C PRO A 29 4.95 -20.47 -3.24
N LYS A 30 5.22 -21.48 -2.42
CA LYS A 30 6.03 -21.36 -1.19
C LYS A 30 7.40 -20.74 -1.45
N GLU A 31 8.01 -21.05 -2.59
CA GLU A 31 9.35 -20.62 -3.02
C GLU A 31 9.37 -19.19 -3.57
N LYS A 32 8.19 -18.60 -3.87
CA LYS A 32 8.06 -17.27 -4.50
C LYS A 32 7.22 -16.29 -3.68
N ARG A 33 6.92 -16.62 -2.41
CA ARG A 33 6.02 -15.81 -1.56
C ARG A 33 6.52 -14.38 -1.40
N GLY A 34 7.82 -14.16 -1.30
CA GLY A 34 8.44 -12.84 -1.19
C GLY A 34 8.21 -12.01 -2.44
N PHE A 35 8.44 -12.58 -3.63
CA PHE A 35 8.14 -11.93 -4.91
C PHE A 35 6.65 -11.59 -5.02
N TRP A 36 5.74 -12.54 -4.74
CA TRP A 36 4.31 -12.27 -4.83
C TRP A 36 3.85 -11.21 -3.83
N ALA A 37 4.36 -11.23 -2.60
CA ALA A 37 4.02 -10.22 -1.59
C ALA A 37 4.34 -8.78 -2.02
N THR A 38 5.33 -8.58 -2.90
CA THR A 38 5.65 -7.24 -3.43
C THR A 38 4.57 -6.64 -4.33
N LEU A 39 3.68 -7.47 -4.87
CA LEU A 39 2.61 -7.03 -5.77
C LEU A 39 1.65 -6.07 -5.08
N ILE A 40 1.48 -6.18 -3.77
CA ILE A 40 0.60 -5.33 -2.96
C ILE A 40 1.12 -3.91 -2.88
N TYR A 41 2.43 -3.75 -2.63
CA TYR A 41 3.07 -2.44 -2.63
C TYR A 41 3.23 -1.87 -4.03
N THR A 42 3.44 -2.74 -5.03
CA THR A 42 3.51 -2.35 -6.44
C THR A 42 2.18 -1.78 -6.92
N SER A 43 1.07 -2.49 -6.70
CA SER A 43 -0.26 -2.05 -7.11
C SER A 43 -0.71 -0.81 -6.34
N GLY A 44 -0.47 -0.74 -5.03
CA GLY A 44 -0.78 0.44 -4.22
C GLY A 44 -0.03 1.69 -4.68
N THR A 45 1.29 1.59 -4.90
CA THR A 45 2.09 2.72 -5.35
C THR A 45 1.76 3.11 -6.80
N ALA A 46 1.47 2.13 -7.67
CA ALA A 46 1.01 2.42 -9.03
C ALA A 46 -0.33 3.17 -9.04
N GLY A 47 -1.26 2.82 -8.13
CA GLY A 47 -2.51 3.56 -7.93
C GLY A 47 -2.28 5.00 -7.49
N ILE A 48 -1.34 5.24 -6.56
CA ILE A 48 -0.95 6.59 -6.12
C ILE A 48 -0.38 7.39 -7.29
N LEU A 49 0.51 6.80 -8.09
CA LEU A 49 1.09 7.44 -9.28
C LEU A 49 0.01 7.80 -10.31
N ALA A 50 -0.90 6.87 -10.60
CA ALA A 50 -2.01 7.11 -11.52
C ALA A 50 -2.91 8.26 -11.04
N GLY A 51 -3.26 8.28 -9.75
CA GLY A 51 -4.05 9.36 -9.16
C GLY A 51 -3.32 10.71 -9.19
N THR A 52 -2.01 10.71 -8.90
CA THR A 52 -1.17 11.91 -8.96
C THR A 52 -1.09 12.47 -10.37
N LEU A 53 -0.84 11.61 -11.37
CA LEU A 53 -0.77 12.00 -12.77
C LEU A 53 -2.12 12.54 -13.27
N LEU A 54 -3.23 11.88 -12.90
CA LEU A 54 -4.57 12.37 -13.21
C LEU A 54 -4.78 13.78 -12.63
N GLY A 55 -4.42 14.00 -11.36
CA GLY A 55 -4.51 15.32 -10.73
C GLY A 55 -3.66 16.38 -11.42
N ALA A 56 -2.43 16.02 -11.83
CA ALA A 56 -1.53 16.91 -12.56
C ALA A 56 -2.10 17.29 -13.94
N ILE A 57 -2.62 16.33 -14.70
CA ILE A 57 -3.26 16.58 -16.00
C ILE A 57 -4.45 17.50 -15.84
N LEU A 58 -5.36 17.21 -14.90
CA LEU A 58 -6.55 18.03 -14.69
C LEU A 58 -6.18 19.47 -14.29
N THR A 59 -5.15 19.65 -13.45
CA THR A 59 -4.69 20.98 -13.02
C THR A 59 -3.96 21.72 -14.14
N GLY A 60 -3.34 21.01 -15.09
CA GLY A 60 -2.68 21.61 -16.26
C GLY A 60 -3.64 22.00 -17.38
N VAL A 61 -4.78 21.31 -17.51
CA VAL A 61 -5.75 21.55 -18.60
C VAL A 61 -6.93 22.42 -18.16
N LEU A 62 -7.35 22.36 -16.90
CA LEU A 62 -8.51 23.12 -16.40
C LEU A 62 -8.10 24.43 -15.75
N SER A 63 -8.95 25.45 -15.89
CA SER A 63 -8.83 26.68 -15.10
C SER A 63 -9.08 26.39 -13.61
N LYS A 64 -8.60 27.27 -12.72
CA LYS A 64 -8.91 27.17 -11.28
C LYS A 64 -10.42 27.19 -11.00
N ALA A 65 -11.17 27.98 -11.79
CA ALA A 65 -12.62 28.06 -11.66
C ALA A 65 -13.29 26.73 -12.03
N ASP A 66 -12.88 26.13 -13.14
CA ASP A 66 -13.42 24.84 -13.60
C ASP A 66 -13.05 23.68 -12.67
N MET A 67 -11.80 23.66 -12.19
CA MET A 67 -11.35 22.67 -11.21
C MET A 67 -12.22 22.69 -9.95
N ASN A 68 -12.53 23.88 -9.42
CA ASN A 68 -13.38 24.05 -8.25
C ASN A 68 -14.86 23.77 -8.54
N ALA A 69 -15.34 24.16 -9.73
CA ALA A 69 -16.73 23.98 -10.12
C ALA A 69 -17.08 22.51 -10.34
N TRP A 70 -16.25 21.76 -11.08
CA TRP A 70 -16.57 20.38 -11.49
C TRP A 70 -15.36 19.44 -11.62
N GLY A 71 -14.16 19.94 -11.95
CA GLY A 71 -13.00 19.11 -12.26
C GLY A 71 -12.59 18.13 -11.15
N TRP A 72 -12.74 18.52 -9.88
CA TRP A 72 -12.46 17.65 -8.73
C TRP A 72 -13.31 16.38 -8.69
N ARG A 73 -14.44 16.30 -9.38
CA ARG A 73 -15.32 15.11 -9.41
C ARG A 73 -14.75 13.99 -10.27
N ILE A 74 -13.90 14.31 -11.26
CA ILE A 74 -13.35 13.32 -12.20
C ILE A 74 -12.55 12.22 -11.47
N PRO A 75 -11.59 12.53 -10.57
CA PRO A 75 -10.88 11.48 -9.81
C PRO A 75 -11.81 10.60 -8.98
N PHE A 76 -12.90 11.16 -8.43
CA PHE A 76 -13.88 10.37 -7.66
C PHE A 76 -14.67 9.42 -8.56
N LEU A 77 -15.08 9.86 -9.76
CA LEU A 77 -15.77 8.99 -10.72
C LEU A 77 -14.87 7.86 -11.23
N VAL A 78 -13.62 8.18 -11.56
CA VAL A 78 -12.62 7.17 -11.97
C VAL A 78 -12.37 6.18 -10.84
N GLY A 79 -12.15 6.67 -9.61
CA GLY A 79 -11.97 5.82 -8.43
C GLY A 79 -13.19 4.95 -8.14
N GLY A 80 -14.40 5.49 -8.30
CA GLY A 80 -15.66 4.76 -8.14
C GLY A 80 -15.81 3.63 -9.16
N ALA A 81 -15.52 3.90 -10.43
CA ALA A 81 -15.56 2.89 -11.49
C ALA A 81 -14.55 1.75 -11.24
N LEU A 82 -13.31 2.10 -10.84
CA LEU A 82 -12.29 1.12 -10.46
C LEU A 82 -12.70 0.33 -9.21
N GLY A 83 -13.37 0.96 -8.24
CA GLY A 83 -13.92 0.29 -7.06
C GLY A 83 -14.99 -0.75 -7.42
N ILE A 84 -15.91 -0.43 -8.32
CA ILE A 84 -16.91 -1.38 -8.83
C ILE A 84 -16.21 -2.53 -9.57
N TYR A 85 -15.23 -2.23 -10.41
CA TYR A 85 -14.45 -3.25 -11.10
C TYR A 85 -13.74 -4.20 -10.11
N ALA A 86 -13.11 -3.65 -9.07
CA ALA A 86 -12.48 -4.44 -8.01
C ALA A 86 -13.50 -5.31 -7.26
N LEU A 87 -14.70 -4.78 -6.98
CA LEU A 87 -15.77 -5.55 -6.35
C LEU A 87 -16.22 -6.75 -7.20
N VAL A 88 -16.41 -6.54 -8.51
CA VAL A 88 -16.77 -7.62 -9.44
C VAL A 88 -15.67 -8.66 -9.54
N MET A 89 -14.41 -8.22 -9.57
CA MET A 89 -13.25 -9.13 -9.58
C MET A 89 -13.21 -9.98 -8.31
N ARG A 90 -13.40 -9.34 -7.15
CA ARG A 90 -13.40 -10.01 -5.84
C ARG A 90 -14.52 -11.04 -5.72
N ALA A 91 -15.71 -10.74 -6.24
CA ALA A 91 -16.84 -11.67 -6.27
C ALA A 91 -16.59 -12.94 -7.11
N LYS A 92 -15.57 -12.93 -7.99
CA LYS A 92 -15.20 -14.06 -8.85
C LYS A 92 -13.93 -14.79 -8.40
N MET A 93 -13.27 -14.35 -7.32
CA MET A 93 -12.08 -14.99 -6.81
C MET A 93 -12.42 -16.30 -6.10
N LYS A 94 -11.59 -17.33 -6.29
CA LYS A 94 -11.71 -18.59 -5.55
C LYS A 94 -11.18 -18.40 -4.13
N GLU A 95 -11.90 -18.93 -3.15
CA GLU A 95 -11.43 -19.03 -1.77
C GLU A 95 -10.17 -19.89 -1.68
N THR A 96 -9.33 -19.64 -0.67
CA THR A 96 -8.07 -20.37 -0.49
C THR A 96 -8.33 -21.79 0.02
N GLU A 97 -7.43 -22.73 -0.27
CA GLU A 97 -7.53 -24.11 0.25
C GLU A 97 -7.51 -24.13 1.78
N ALA A 98 -6.76 -23.21 2.40
CA ALA A 98 -6.74 -23.03 3.85
C ALA A 98 -8.11 -22.63 4.41
N PHE A 99 -8.81 -21.72 3.73
CA PHE A 99 -10.16 -21.30 4.10
C PHE A 99 -11.21 -22.39 3.83
N GLN A 100 -11.06 -23.19 2.76
CA GLN A 100 -11.97 -24.31 2.48
C GLN A 100 -11.76 -25.52 3.39
N ALA A 101 -10.53 -25.73 3.89
CA ALA A 101 -10.20 -26.80 4.82
C ALA A 101 -10.75 -26.57 6.24
N GLU A 102 -11.06 -25.32 6.61
CA GLU A 102 -11.82 -25.02 7.83
C GLU A 102 -13.26 -25.55 7.67
N ALA A 103 -13.55 -26.69 8.28
CA ALA A 103 -14.89 -27.26 8.26
C ALA A 103 -15.90 -26.28 8.92
N PRO A 104 -17.12 -26.12 8.38
CA PRO A 104 -18.14 -25.22 8.96
C PRO A 104 -18.54 -25.57 10.41
N THR A 105 -18.11 -26.72 10.92
CA THR A 105 -18.33 -27.22 12.28
C THR A 105 -17.16 -26.99 13.26
N GLU A 106 -15.99 -26.53 12.81
CA GLU A 106 -14.92 -26.15 13.73
C GLU A 106 -15.28 -24.81 14.38
N LYS A 107 -15.39 -24.80 15.72
CA LYS A 107 -15.59 -23.55 16.47
C LYS A 107 -14.41 -22.64 16.18
N ARG A 108 -14.65 -21.57 15.42
CA ARG A 108 -13.67 -20.51 15.17
C ARG A 108 -13.08 -20.08 16.51
N GLU A 109 -11.78 -20.34 16.68
CA GLU A 109 -11.08 -19.92 17.88
C GLU A 109 -11.15 -18.40 18.00
N PRO A 110 -11.52 -17.86 19.17
CA PRO A 110 -11.63 -16.42 19.34
C PRO A 110 -10.27 -15.75 19.12
N MET A 111 -10.25 -14.73 18.26
CA MET A 111 -9.03 -14.01 17.86
C MET A 111 -8.30 -13.38 19.05
N TRP A 112 -9.04 -12.81 20.01
CA TRP A 112 -8.46 -12.06 21.13
C TRP A 112 -7.59 -12.92 22.06
N PRO A 113 -8.03 -14.10 22.55
CA PRO A 113 -7.17 -15.03 23.30
C PRO A 113 -5.89 -15.42 22.56
N GLN A 114 -5.95 -15.62 21.24
CA GLN A 114 -4.77 -15.96 20.43
C GLN A 114 -3.77 -14.80 20.37
N ILE A 115 -4.24 -13.57 20.19
CA ILE A 115 -3.38 -12.36 20.21
C ILE A 115 -2.72 -12.19 21.58
N VAL A 116 -3.47 -12.39 22.67
CA VAL A 116 -2.94 -12.28 24.04
C VAL A 116 -1.90 -13.37 24.34
N LYS A 117 -2.17 -14.60 23.90
CA LYS A 117 -1.24 -15.75 24.00
C LYS A 117 0.07 -15.46 23.27
N TYR A 118 0.00 -14.88 22.08
CA TYR A 118 1.16 -14.54 21.24
C TYR A 118 1.51 -13.04 21.27
N ARG A 119 1.31 -12.36 22.41
CA ARG A 119 1.49 -10.90 22.53
C ARG A 119 2.87 -10.39 22.11
N LYS A 120 3.93 -11.17 22.35
CA LYS A 120 5.30 -10.80 21.98
C LYS A 120 5.46 -10.77 20.46
N GLN A 121 4.96 -11.80 19.78
CA GLN A 121 4.96 -11.90 18.32
C GLN A 121 4.07 -10.80 17.72
N ALA A 122 2.88 -10.57 18.29
CA ALA A 122 1.99 -9.50 17.87
C ALA A 122 2.67 -8.12 17.95
N LEU A 123 3.30 -7.79 19.08
CA LEU A 123 4.04 -6.53 19.25
C LEU A 123 5.22 -6.39 18.29
N GLN A 124 5.93 -7.49 17.99
CA GLN A 124 7.02 -7.48 17.00
C GLN A 124 6.49 -7.17 15.60
N VAL A 125 5.39 -7.79 15.18
CA VAL A 125 4.76 -7.53 13.88
C VAL A 125 4.23 -6.11 13.80
N ILE A 126 3.58 -5.62 14.86
CA ILE A 126 3.12 -4.22 14.96
C ILE A 126 4.30 -3.26 14.81
N GLY A 127 5.38 -3.46 15.57
CA GLY A 127 6.56 -2.59 15.52
C GLY A 127 7.22 -2.56 14.14
N LEU A 128 7.40 -3.73 13.53
CA LEU A 128 7.95 -3.85 12.16
C LEU A 128 7.06 -3.13 11.14
N THR A 129 5.74 -3.33 11.24
CA THR A 129 4.77 -2.71 10.32
C THR A 129 4.75 -1.20 10.47
N VAL A 130 4.69 -0.69 11.71
CA VAL A 130 4.71 0.75 12.00
C VAL A 130 5.99 1.38 11.46
N GLY A 131 7.16 0.82 11.76
CA GLY A 131 8.44 1.36 11.30
C GLY A 131 8.54 1.43 9.78
N LEU A 132 8.23 0.34 9.08
CA LEU A 132 8.26 0.30 7.61
C LEU A 132 7.23 1.26 6.99
N THR A 133 6.04 1.37 7.60
CA THR A 133 4.99 2.27 7.12
C THR A 133 5.42 3.73 7.28
N VAL A 134 5.99 4.10 8.43
CA VAL A 134 6.49 5.47 8.67
C VAL A 134 7.55 5.85 7.63
N VAL A 135 8.53 4.98 7.40
CA VAL A 135 9.59 5.22 6.40
C VAL A 135 9.00 5.43 5.01
N TYR A 136 8.05 4.58 4.60
CA TYR A 136 7.37 4.72 3.31
C TYR A 136 6.59 6.03 3.19
N TYR A 137 5.81 6.41 4.20
CA TYR A 137 5.02 7.64 4.14
C TYR A 137 5.90 8.90 4.12
N ILE A 138 6.99 8.93 4.89
CA ILE A 138 7.92 10.06 4.89
C ILE A 138 8.52 10.25 3.49
N TRP A 139 9.09 9.19 2.91
CA TRP A 139 9.85 9.30 1.67
C TRP A 139 9.01 9.17 0.39
N GLY A 140 8.07 8.23 0.35
CA GLY A 140 7.26 7.94 -0.83
C GLY A 140 6.08 8.90 -1.02
N VAL A 141 5.59 9.51 0.07
CA VAL A 141 4.36 10.32 0.05
C VAL A 141 4.62 11.78 0.44
N VAL A 142 5.28 12.02 1.57
CA VAL A 142 5.42 13.39 2.13
C VAL A 142 6.60 14.15 1.51
N ALA A 143 7.71 13.50 1.20
CA ALA A 143 8.93 14.15 0.72
C ALA A 143 8.73 15.10 -0.49
N PRO A 144 7.97 14.74 -1.55
CA PRO A 144 7.71 15.66 -2.67
C PRO A 144 6.98 16.93 -2.23
N SER A 145 5.98 16.77 -1.34
CA SER A 145 5.25 17.92 -0.78
C SER A 145 6.16 18.79 0.07
N TYR A 146 7.00 18.19 0.90
CA TYR A 146 7.95 18.91 1.76
C TYR A 146 8.98 19.69 0.93
N ALA A 147 9.51 19.09 -0.14
CA ALA A 147 10.44 19.77 -1.05
C ALA A 147 9.79 21.01 -1.69
N ALA A 148 8.53 20.90 -2.11
CA ALA A 148 7.79 22.01 -2.70
C ALA A 148 7.41 23.10 -1.67
N SER A 149 6.93 22.71 -0.48
CA SER A 149 6.39 23.65 0.51
C SER A 149 7.46 24.29 1.40
N SER A 150 8.47 23.52 1.79
CA SER A 150 9.42 23.90 2.83
C SER A 150 10.79 24.24 2.27
N LEU A 151 11.27 23.49 1.27
CA LEU A 151 12.55 23.76 0.60
C LEU A 151 12.41 24.73 -0.59
N LYS A 152 11.19 25.22 -0.85
CA LYS A 152 10.85 26.15 -1.96
C LYS A 152 11.30 25.66 -3.34
N MET A 153 11.39 24.35 -3.52
CA MET A 153 11.68 23.75 -4.81
C MET A 153 10.52 24.02 -5.77
N ASP A 154 10.81 24.14 -7.06
CA ASP A 154 9.76 24.25 -8.07
C ASP A 154 8.75 23.10 -7.93
N ARG A 155 7.46 23.42 -7.98
CA ARG A 155 6.39 22.44 -7.75
C ARG A 155 6.39 21.35 -8.82
N GLY A 156 6.65 21.71 -10.07
CA GLY A 156 6.75 20.75 -11.17
C GLY A 156 7.92 19.81 -10.96
N ALA A 157 9.10 20.36 -10.66
CA ALA A 157 10.30 19.57 -10.37
C ALA A 157 10.11 18.64 -9.17
N ALA A 158 9.49 19.10 -8.08
CA ALA A 158 9.21 18.29 -6.89
C ALA A 158 8.25 17.14 -7.17
N LEU A 159 7.20 17.38 -7.95
CA LEU A 159 6.27 16.35 -8.38
C LEU A 159 6.96 15.29 -9.24
N TRP A 160 7.74 15.71 -10.24
CA TRP A 160 8.48 14.78 -11.10
C TRP A 160 9.53 13.97 -10.34
N ALA A 161 10.24 14.58 -9.39
CA ALA A 161 11.15 13.86 -8.50
C ALA A 161 10.42 12.78 -7.69
N GLY A 162 9.24 13.09 -7.15
CA GLY A 162 8.39 12.12 -6.45
C GLY A 162 7.88 10.99 -7.35
N VAL A 163 7.50 11.30 -8.59
CA VAL A 163 7.09 10.29 -9.58
C VAL A 163 8.26 9.35 -9.88
N ILE A 164 9.43 9.90 -10.19
CA ILE A 164 10.64 9.11 -10.48
C ILE A 164 11.02 8.25 -9.28
N GLY A 165 10.99 8.81 -8.06
CA GLY A 165 11.27 8.07 -6.83
C GLY A 165 10.33 6.89 -6.62
N ASN A 166 9.03 7.07 -6.82
CA ASN A 166 8.03 6.00 -6.69
C ASN A 166 8.15 4.95 -7.82
N VAL A 167 8.51 5.34 -9.04
CA VAL A 167 8.81 4.39 -10.13
C VAL A 167 10.05 3.56 -9.80
N ALA A 168 11.12 4.20 -9.31
CA ALA A 168 12.32 3.49 -8.87
C ALA A 168 12.02 2.53 -7.71
N PHE A 169 11.19 2.96 -6.75
CA PHE A 169 10.71 2.11 -5.67
C PHE A 169 9.98 0.87 -6.22
N ILE A 170 8.97 1.05 -7.08
CA ILE A 170 8.24 -0.06 -7.72
C ILE A 170 9.20 -1.00 -8.47
N ALA A 171 10.13 -0.45 -9.26
CA ALA A 171 11.08 -1.26 -10.03
C ALA A 171 12.00 -2.09 -9.13
N SER A 172 12.33 -1.59 -7.93
CA SER A 172 13.18 -2.28 -6.96
C SER A 172 12.46 -3.42 -6.22
N LEU A 173 11.13 -3.33 -6.06
CA LEU A 173 10.35 -4.27 -5.25
C LEU A 173 10.50 -5.74 -5.71
N PRO A 174 10.34 -6.08 -7.01
CA PRO A 174 10.58 -7.45 -7.51
C PRO A 174 11.96 -8.02 -7.18
N PHE A 175 13.00 -7.18 -7.19
CA PHE A 175 14.36 -7.60 -6.85
C PHE A 175 14.45 -8.00 -5.38
N TRP A 176 13.95 -7.14 -4.48
CA TRP A 176 13.92 -7.43 -3.05
C TRP A 176 13.04 -8.62 -2.69
N GLY A 177 11.92 -8.81 -3.38
CA GLY A 177 11.05 -9.98 -3.22
C GLY A 177 11.78 -11.28 -3.58
N LYS A 178 12.43 -11.32 -4.74
CA LYS A 178 13.24 -12.47 -5.18
C LYS A 178 14.44 -12.74 -4.28
N LEU A 179 15.10 -11.68 -3.80
CA LEU A 179 16.22 -11.82 -2.88
C LEU A 179 15.74 -12.43 -1.55
N SER A 180 14.63 -11.95 -1.02
CA SER A 180 13.98 -12.49 0.19
C SER A 180 13.59 -13.96 0.05
N ASP A 181 13.15 -14.38 -1.14
CA ASP A 181 12.88 -15.78 -1.43
C ASP A 181 14.15 -16.64 -1.48
N ARG A 182 15.30 -16.07 -1.88
CA ARG A 182 16.58 -16.80 -2.02
C ARG A 182 17.36 -16.92 -0.71
N ILE A 183 17.48 -15.83 0.05
CA ILE A 183 18.32 -15.78 1.28
C ILE A 183 17.49 -15.80 2.57
N GLY A 184 16.16 -15.83 2.45
CA GLY A 184 15.24 -15.76 3.57
C GLY A 184 14.86 -14.33 3.96
N ARG A 185 13.74 -14.21 4.69
CA ARG A 185 13.09 -12.93 5.03
C ARG A 185 13.86 -12.15 6.10
N LYS A 186 14.44 -12.85 7.08
CA LYS A 186 15.09 -12.24 8.25
C LYS A 186 16.33 -11.41 7.88
N PRO A 187 17.29 -11.92 7.06
CA PRO A 187 18.43 -11.10 6.62
C PRO A 187 18.00 -9.86 5.85
N VAL A 188 17.02 -9.99 4.95
CA VAL A 188 16.50 -8.87 4.17
C VAL A 188 15.88 -7.81 5.06
N LEU A 189 15.05 -8.21 6.05
CA LEU A 189 14.45 -7.27 7.01
C LEU A 189 15.51 -6.56 7.86
N ILE A 190 16.56 -7.25 8.30
CA ILE A 190 17.63 -6.64 9.11
C ILE A 190 18.42 -5.64 8.26
N VAL A 191 18.82 -6.03 7.06
CA VAL A 191 19.56 -5.15 6.14
C VAL A 191 18.73 -3.93 5.76
N SER A 192 17.44 -4.11 5.46
CA SER A 192 16.55 -2.99 5.13
C SER A 192 16.33 -2.07 6.32
N SER A 193 16.19 -2.61 7.53
CA SER A 193 15.97 -1.81 8.74
C SER A 193 17.24 -1.04 9.14
N ALA A 194 18.40 -1.69 9.07
CA ALA A 194 19.68 -1.05 9.33
C ALA A 194 20.00 0.01 8.26
N GLY A 195 19.79 -0.31 6.99
CA GLY A 195 19.95 0.64 5.89
C GLY A 195 19.01 1.84 6.04
N ALA A 196 17.74 1.60 6.36
CA ALA A 196 16.78 2.66 6.63
C ALA A 196 17.23 3.54 7.80
N ALA A 197 17.72 2.96 8.91
CA ALA A 197 18.20 3.71 10.06
C ALA A 197 19.47 4.53 9.77
N LEU A 198 20.43 3.96 9.02
CA LEU A 198 21.67 4.64 8.64
C LEU A 198 21.43 5.78 7.64
N LEU A 199 20.52 5.56 6.69
CA LEU A 199 20.14 6.55 5.69
C LEU A 199 19.03 7.50 6.17
N HIS A 200 18.50 7.31 7.38
CA HIS A 200 17.46 8.18 7.96
C HIS A 200 17.98 9.53 8.46
N PHE A 201 19.06 10.04 7.85
CA PHE A 201 19.59 11.35 8.16
C PHE A 201 18.90 12.42 7.29
N PRO A 202 18.52 13.58 7.86
CA PRO A 202 17.90 14.68 7.13
C PRO A 202 18.76 15.24 6.00
#